data_AF-A0A956HCS7-F1
#
_entry.id   AF-A0A956HCS7-F1
#
_cell.length_a   1.000
_cell.length_b   1.000
_cell.length_c   1.000
_cell.angle_alpha   90.00
_cell.angle_beta   90.00
_cell.angle_gamma   90.00
#
_symmetry.space_group_name_H-M   'P 1'
#
loop_
_entity.id
_entity.type
_entity.pdbx_description
1 polymer ?
#
loop_
_entity_poly.entity_id
_entity_poly.type
_entity_poly.pdbx_seq_one_letter_code
_entity_poly.pdbx_strand_id
1 'polypeptide(L)'
;MNATHRLLLATFCLASIAASANPPPRFPAGAVWHQNIASAPLHPNSTSMINTLVGLGGWGNGNKFQIDFSLQTYPEAAPGTPMRTIVPHAGSGEYYSPDCEPLPASMPVPADAAFEGQSGLSCDNDNEDCHLLVRQGNLLYELYSGNYSGGVLNARCLAIWKLNAVYPPE
;
A
#
# COMPACT_ATOMS: atom_id res chain seq x y z
N MET A 1 -18.39 -48.29 -51.67
CA MET A 1 -18.90 -47.74 -50.38
C MET A 1 -17.86 -46.73 -49.91
N ASN A 2 -18.05 -45.44 -50.23
CA ASN A 2 -17.07 -44.38 -49.92
C ASN A 2 -17.49 -43.66 -48.63
N ALA A 3 -16.73 -43.85 -47.56
CA ALA A 3 -16.89 -43.07 -46.33
C ALA A 3 -16.00 -41.83 -46.41
N THR A 4 -16.64 -40.68 -46.61
CA THR A 4 -16.01 -39.35 -46.53
C THR A 4 -15.89 -38.94 -45.06
N HIS A 5 -14.68 -38.92 -44.52
CA HIS A 5 -14.40 -38.36 -43.20
C HIS A 5 -14.43 -36.83 -43.28
N ARG A 6 -15.45 -36.23 -42.65
CA ARG A 6 -15.54 -34.78 -42.42
C ARG A 6 -14.73 -34.43 -41.16
N LEU A 7 -13.64 -33.70 -41.35
CA LEU A 7 -12.87 -33.07 -40.27
C LEU A 7 -13.68 -31.87 -39.74
N LEU A 8 -14.18 -31.94 -38.51
CA LEU A 8 -14.76 -30.79 -37.82
C LEU A 8 -13.62 -29.98 -37.19
N LEU A 9 -13.30 -28.81 -37.76
CA LEU A 9 -12.52 -27.80 -37.05
C LEU A 9 -13.43 -27.16 -35.99
N ALA A 10 -13.15 -27.41 -34.72
CA ALA A 10 -13.75 -26.68 -33.62
C ALA A 10 -13.02 -25.33 -33.45
N THR A 11 -13.68 -24.25 -33.83
CA THR A 11 -13.20 -22.88 -33.61
C THR A 11 -13.37 -22.55 -32.13
N PHE A 12 -12.27 -22.56 -31.36
CA PHE A 12 -12.27 -22.02 -30.00
C PHE A 12 -12.32 -20.49 -30.06
N CYS A 13 -13.50 -19.90 -29.85
CA CYS A 13 -13.60 -18.49 -29.53
C CYS A 13 -12.98 -18.26 -28.14
N LEU A 14 -11.78 -17.69 -28.10
CA LEU A 14 -11.22 -17.10 -26.87
C LEU A 14 -12.11 -15.93 -26.47
N ALA A 15 -12.99 -16.16 -25.50
CA ALA A 15 -13.71 -15.08 -24.84
C ALA A 15 -12.72 -14.25 -24.03
N SER A 16 -12.56 -12.98 -24.39
CA SER A 16 -11.79 -12.00 -23.62
C SER A 16 -12.47 -11.79 -22.28
N ILE A 17 -12.02 -12.47 -21.24
CA ILE A 17 -12.45 -12.19 -19.87
C ILE A 17 -11.84 -10.83 -19.53
N ALA A 18 -12.68 -9.83 -19.31
CA ALA A 18 -12.22 -8.55 -18.80
C ALA A 18 -11.56 -8.79 -17.43
N ALA A 19 -10.24 -8.64 -17.35
CA ALA A 19 -9.52 -8.66 -16.09
C ALA A 19 -10.02 -7.48 -15.26
N SER A 20 -10.83 -7.76 -14.24
CA SER A 20 -11.16 -6.77 -13.22
C SER A 20 -9.99 -6.71 -12.26
N ALA A 21 -9.53 -5.50 -11.92
CA ALA A 21 -8.58 -5.35 -10.82
C ALA A 21 -9.19 -5.96 -9.56
N ASN A 22 -8.40 -6.74 -8.81
CA ASN A 22 -8.84 -7.21 -7.51
C ASN A 22 -9.22 -6.00 -6.66
N PRO A 23 -10.35 -6.04 -5.93
CA PRO A 23 -10.69 -4.95 -5.03
C PRO A 23 -9.53 -4.76 -4.03
N PRO A 24 -9.16 -3.52 -3.71
CA PRO A 24 -8.17 -3.25 -2.67
C PRO A 24 -8.56 -3.96 -1.36
N PRO A 25 -7.58 -4.33 -0.52
CA PRO A 25 -7.88 -4.86 0.79
C PRO A 25 -8.89 -4.01 1.54
N ARG A 26 -9.86 -4.67 2.17
CA ARG A 26 -10.90 -3.99 2.94
C ARG A 26 -10.76 -4.35 4.40
N PHE A 27 -10.74 -3.30 5.23
CA PHE A 27 -11.00 -3.40 6.66
C PHE A 27 -12.43 -3.93 6.93
N PRO A 28 -12.74 -4.45 8.12
CA PRO A 28 -14.09 -4.91 8.41
C PRO A 28 -15.10 -3.76 8.44
N ALA A 29 -16.39 -4.07 8.34
CA ALA A 29 -17.47 -3.07 8.37
C ALA A 29 -17.49 -2.21 9.63
N GLY A 30 -16.95 -2.71 10.75
CA GLY A 30 -16.83 -1.96 12.00
C GLY A 30 -15.61 -1.05 12.12
N ALA A 31 -14.70 -1.05 11.13
CA ALA A 31 -13.52 -0.18 11.14
C ALA A 31 -13.89 1.29 10.94
N VAL A 32 -13.02 2.19 11.42
CA VAL A 32 -13.21 3.65 11.39
C VAL A 32 -13.48 4.15 9.96
N TRP A 33 -12.86 3.52 8.96
CA TRP A 33 -13.01 3.83 7.54
C TRP A 33 -14.43 3.66 7.00
N HIS A 34 -15.27 2.87 7.69
CA HIS A 34 -16.67 2.61 7.33
C HIS A 34 -17.67 3.34 8.24
N GLN A 35 -17.19 4.17 9.16
CA GLN A 35 -18.06 4.94 10.04
C GLN A 35 -18.81 6.01 9.22
N ASN A 36 -20.14 6.01 9.33
CA ASN A 36 -20.95 7.08 8.74
C ASN A 36 -20.77 8.36 9.56
N ILE A 37 -20.17 9.39 8.94
CA ILE A 37 -19.91 10.70 9.54
C ILE A 37 -20.80 11.81 8.98
N ALA A 38 -21.86 11.49 8.22
CA ALA A 38 -22.70 12.49 7.55
C ALA A 38 -23.38 13.47 8.52
N SER A 39 -23.58 13.07 9.79
CA SER A 39 -24.13 13.91 10.85
C SER A 39 -23.15 14.16 12.00
N ALA A 40 -21.86 13.89 11.82
CA ALA A 40 -20.86 14.16 12.86
C ALA A 40 -20.76 15.68 13.12
N PRO A 41 -20.70 16.13 14.39
CA PRO A 41 -20.51 17.54 14.68
C PRO A 41 -19.13 17.99 14.21
N LEU A 42 -19.04 19.25 13.78
CA LEU A 42 -17.75 19.85 13.48
C LEU A 42 -16.90 19.91 14.76
N HIS A 43 -15.62 19.57 14.66
CA HIS A 43 -14.70 19.73 15.77
C HIS A 43 -14.56 21.23 16.10
N PRO A 44 -14.54 21.67 17.38
CA PRO A 44 -14.47 23.09 17.74
C PRO A 44 -13.30 23.85 17.10
N ASN A 45 -12.20 23.15 16.81
CA ASN A 45 -11.01 23.75 16.21
C ASN A 45 -11.02 23.80 14.67
N SER A 46 -11.99 23.17 13.99
CA SER A 46 -11.95 23.05 12.52
C SER A 46 -11.89 24.40 11.80
N THR A 47 -12.63 25.40 12.26
CA THR A 47 -12.57 26.75 11.69
C THR A 47 -11.18 27.36 11.84
N SER A 48 -10.55 27.21 13.01
CA SER A 48 -9.19 27.71 13.23
C SER A 48 -8.19 27.01 12.32
N MET A 49 -8.26 25.68 12.21
CA MET A 49 -7.35 24.89 11.37
C MET A 49 -7.44 25.27 9.89
N ILE A 50 -8.67 25.40 9.36
CA ILE A 50 -8.91 25.80 7.96
C ILE A 50 -8.41 27.23 7.73
N ASN A 51 -8.69 28.16 8.65
CA ASN A 51 -8.22 29.54 8.53
C ASN A 51 -6.69 29.62 8.57
N THR A 52 -6.04 28.82 9.43
CA THR A 52 -4.57 28.71 9.45
C THR A 52 -4.04 28.21 8.11
N LEU A 53 -4.59 27.12 7.56
CA LEU A 53 -4.19 26.60 6.25
C LEU A 53 -4.31 27.67 5.15
N VAL A 54 -5.46 28.34 5.08
CA VAL A 54 -5.70 29.43 4.11
C VAL A 54 -4.71 30.58 4.31
N GLY A 55 -4.45 30.99 5.55
CA GLY A 55 -3.51 32.05 5.89
C GLY A 55 -2.06 31.73 5.53
N LEU A 56 -1.69 30.44 5.51
CA LEU A 56 -0.39 29.94 5.06
C LEU A 56 -0.28 29.78 3.52
N GLY A 57 -1.28 30.22 2.76
CA GLY A 57 -1.30 30.11 1.29
C GLY A 57 -2.00 28.86 0.76
N GLY A 58 -2.72 28.13 1.61
CA GLY A 58 -3.55 26.99 1.23
C GLY A 58 -2.76 25.70 1.06
N TRP A 59 -3.15 24.87 0.08
CA TRP A 59 -2.58 23.52 -0.16
C TRP A 59 -1.16 23.49 -0.75
N GLY A 60 -0.45 24.63 -0.82
CA GLY A 60 0.77 24.75 -1.62
C GLY A 60 0.48 24.75 -3.14
N ASN A 61 1.53 24.84 -3.97
CA ASN A 61 1.43 24.81 -5.44
C ASN A 61 0.30 25.70 -6.03
N GLY A 62 0.16 26.93 -5.53
CA GLY A 62 -0.93 27.83 -5.92
C GLY A 62 -2.30 27.48 -5.34
N ASN A 63 -2.34 26.97 -4.09
CA ASN A 63 -3.53 26.50 -3.39
C ASN A 63 -4.26 25.36 -4.13
N LYS A 64 -3.49 24.43 -4.70
CA LYS A 64 -4.02 23.29 -5.44
C LYS A 64 -3.91 22.02 -4.61
N PHE A 65 -5.06 21.44 -4.25
CA PHE A 65 -5.09 20.11 -3.65
C PHE A 65 -4.62 19.08 -4.70
N GLN A 66 -3.69 18.22 -4.30
CA GLN A 66 -3.09 17.20 -5.16
C GLN A 66 -3.20 15.84 -4.48
N ILE A 67 -3.27 14.82 -5.31
CA ILE A 67 -3.27 13.41 -4.90
C ILE A 67 -2.09 12.74 -5.58
N ASP A 68 -1.39 11.90 -4.82
CA ASP A 68 -0.33 11.07 -5.35
C ASP A 68 -0.91 9.75 -5.89
N PHE A 69 -0.44 9.32 -7.05
CA PHE A 69 -0.79 8.06 -7.71
C PHE A 69 0.42 7.14 -7.90
N SER A 70 1.57 7.51 -7.33
CA SER A 70 2.84 6.79 -7.46
C SER A 70 2.99 5.66 -6.45
N LEU A 71 2.12 5.60 -5.43
CA LEU A 71 2.02 4.51 -4.47
C LEU A 71 1.73 3.18 -5.16
N GLN A 72 2.68 2.25 -5.04
CA GLN A 72 2.54 0.89 -5.54
C GLN A 72 1.96 -0.01 -4.45
N THR A 73 0.92 -0.76 -4.83
CA THR A 73 0.25 -1.69 -3.92
C THR A 73 0.31 -3.10 -4.50
N TYR A 74 0.64 -4.07 -3.64
CA TYR A 74 0.64 -5.48 -3.98
C TYR A 74 -0.52 -6.14 -3.23
N PRO A 75 -1.73 -6.20 -3.83
CA PRO A 75 -2.96 -6.54 -3.11
C PRO A 75 -3.04 -8.01 -2.68
N GLU A 76 -2.21 -8.89 -3.25
CA GLU A 76 -2.11 -10.29 -2.86
C GLU A 76 -0.71 -10.83 -3.21
N ALA A 77 0.21 -10.78 -2.24
CA ALA A 77 1.47 -11.50 -2.33
C ALA A 77 1.22 -13.00 -2.19
N ALA A 78 1.76 -13.79 -3.12
CA ALA A 78 1.55 -15.22 -3.15
C ALA A 78 2.02 -15.91 -1.85
N PRO A 79 1.41 -17.04 -1.46
CA PRO A 79 1.98 -17.89 -0.42
C PRO A 79 3.42 -18.28 -0.78
N GLY A 80 4.34 -18.12 0.19
CA GLY A 80 5.76 -18.39 -0.02
C GLY A 80 6.56 -17.22 -0.60
N THR A 81 5.96 -16.05 -0.80
CA THR A 81 6.72 -14.81 -1.07
C THR A 81 7.83 -14.63 -0.02
N PRO A 82 9.08 -14.37 -0.42
CA PRO A 82 10.20 -14.24 0.51
C PRO A 82 9.96 -13.13 1.55
N MET A 83 10.12 -13.49 2.82
CA MET A 83 10.13 -12.52 3.91
C MET A 83 11.49 -11.83 3.97
N ARG A 84 11.50 -10.50 4.02
CA ARG A 84 12.72 -9.69 4.20
C ARG A 84 12.71 -9.06 5.58
N THR A 85 13.83 -9.21 6.28
CA THR A 85 14.04 -8.59 7.59
C THR A 85 14.11 -7.07 7.44
N ILE A 86 13.48 -6.38 8.39
CA ILE A 86 13.59 -4.93 8.52
C ILE A 86 14.75 -4.60 9.47
N VAL A 87 15.56 -3.62 9.07
CA VAL A 87 16.59 -3.00 9.91
C VAL A 87 16.36 -1.48 9.95
N PRO A 88 16.88 -0.76 10.98
CA PRO A 88 16.82 0.68 11.02
C PRO A 88 17.42 1.32 9.77
N HIS A 89 16.93 2.51 9.43
CA HIS A 89 17.32 3.24 8.22
C HIS A 89 18.85 3.42 8.13
N ALA A 90 19.47 3.03 7.01
CA ALA A 90 20.93 2.87 6.95
C ALA A 90 21.72 4.19 7.06
N GLY A 91 21.12 5.31 6.65
CA GLY A 91 21.76 6.63 6.72
C GLY A 91 21.66 7.29 8.10
N SER A 92 20.50 7.19 8.75
CA SER A 92 20.21 7.90 10.00
C SER A 92 20.24 7.01 11.24
N GLY A 93 20.12 5.69 11.09
CA GLY A 93 19.96 4.73 12.19
C GLY A 93 18.58 4.78 12.85
N GLU A 94 17.64 5.54 12.29
CA GLU A 94 16.32 5.77 12.89
C GLU A 94 15.36 4.60 12.67
N TYR A 95 14.48 4.41 13.66
CA TYR A 95 13.30 3.58 13.59
C TYR A 95 12.22 4.13 14.55
N TYR A 96 11.04 4.48 14.06
CA TYR A 96 10.06 5.29 14.80
C TYR A 96 9.18 4.48 15.78
N SER A 97 9.81 3.91 16.81
CA SER A 97 9.07 3.31 17.94
C SER A 97 8.39 4.38 18.83
N PRO A 98 7.21 4.09 19.43
CA PRO A 98 6.54 2.79 19.48
C PRO A 98 5.52 2.56 18.34
N ASP A 99 5.35 3.51 17.44
CA ASP A 99 4.29 3.46 16.43
C ASP A 99 4.57 2.40 15.33
N CYS A 100 5.85 2.11 15.09
CA CYS A 100 6.28 1.03 14.20
C CYS A 100 6.37 -0.34 14.92
N GLU A 101 6.25 -1.41 14.14
CA GLU A 101 6.39 -2.78 14.64
C GLU A 101 7.73 -3.00 15.37
N PRO A 102 7.74 -3.61 16.56
CA PRO A 102 8.99 -3.82 17.29
C PRO A 102 9.94 -4.72 16.49
N LEU A 103 11.20 -4.30 16.39
CA LEU A 103 12.25 -5.11 15.78
C LEU A 103 12.64 -6.28 16.72
N PRO A 104 12.97 -7.48 16.18
CA PRO A 104 13.04 -7.81 14.76
C PRO A 104 11.68 -8.00 14.11
N ALA A 105 11.48 -7.38 12.95
CA ALA A 105 10.28 -7.50 12.13
C ALA A 105 10.64 -7.89 10.69
N SER A 106 9.66 -8.39 9.93
CA SER A 106 9.82 -8.73 8.52
C SER A 106 8.52 -8.58 7.75
N MET A 107 8.62 -8.39 6.44
CA MET A 107 7.47 -8.32 5.53
C MET A 107 7.71 -9.17 4.27
N PRO A 108 6.64 -9.64 3.59
CA PRO A 108 6.78 -10.29 2.29
C PRO A 108 7.17 -9.25 1.23
N VAL A 109 8.12 -9.61 0.36
CA VAL A 109 8.54 -8.76 -0.76
C VAL A 109 8.32 -9.48 -2.09
N PRO A 110 7.28 -9.11 -2.86
CA PRO A 110 7.05 -9.62 -4.22
C PRO A 110 8.26 -9.45 -5.13
N ALA A 111 8.39 -10.31 -6.14
CA ALA A 111 9.54 -10.30 -7.05
C ALA A 111 9.58 -9.04 -7.94
N ASP A 112 8.40 -8.49 -8.24
CA ASP A 112 8.17 -7.22 -8.94
C ASP A 112 8.00 -6.03 -7.97
N ALA A 113 8.40 -6.23 -6.72
CA ALA A 113 8.76 -5.24 -5.70
C ALA A 113 9.22 -3.86 -6.20
N ALA A 114 8.48 -2.78 -5.95
CA ALA A 114 8.97 -1.41 -6.17
C ALA A 114 8.43 -0.44 -5.14
N PHE A 115 9.28 0.51 -4.75
CA PHE A 115 8.87 1.64 -3.91
C PHE A 115 8.03 2.65 -4.70
N GLU A 116 7.27 3.45 -3.97
CA GLU A 116 6.56 4.62 -4.45
C GLU A 116 7.38 5.44 -5.45
N GLY A 117 6.82 5.65 -6.65
CA GLY A 117 7.48 6.40 -7.73
C GLY A 117 8.69 5.71 -8.39
N GLN A 118 9.10 4.53 -7.92
CA GLN A 118 10.31 3.84 -8.40
C GLN A 118 10.01 2.64 -9.31
N SER A 119 11.02 2.14 -10.01
CA SER A 119 10.95 0.89 -10.79
C SER A 119 11.47 -0.34 -10.03
N GLY A 120 11.87 -0.17 -8.76
CA GLY A 120 12.43 -1.23 -7.94
C GLY A 120 12.60 -0.83 -6.48
N LEU A 121 13.37 -1.61 -5.75
CA LEU A 121 13.57 -1.44 -4.30
C LEU A 121 14.80 -0.56 -3.96
N SER A 122 15.04 0.46 -4.76
CA SER A 122 16.02 1.51 -4.51
C SER A 122 15.30 2.85 -4.59
N CYS A 123 15.44 3.70 -3.59
CA CYS A 123 14.74 4.97 -3.51
C CYS A 123 15.61 6.08 -2.93
N ASP A 124 15.39 7.31 -3.37
CA ASP A 124 16.04 8.50 -2.83
C ASP A 124 15.32 8.97 -1.56
N ASN A 125 15.68 8.39 -0.41
CA ASN A 125 15.04 8.70 0.87
C ASN A 125 15.28 10.14 1.38
N ASP A 126 16.07 10.95 0.68
CA ASP A 126 16.27 12.37 1.00
C ASP A 126 15.23 13.27 0.31
N ASN A 127 14.65 12.83 -0.80
CA ASN A 127 13.69 13.60 -1.61
C ASN A 127 12.33 12.91 -1.78
N GLU A 128 12.20 11.63 -1.41
CA GLU A 128 11.00 10.81 -1.61
C GLU A 128 10.65 10.04 -0.32
N ASP A 129 9.35 9.79 -0.09
CA ASP A 129 8.87 9.07 1.09
C ASP A 129 9.10 7.54 0.98
N CYS A 130 9.09 7.00 -0.24
CA CYS A 130 9.51 5.63 -0.57
C CYS A 130 8.70 4.54 0.13
N HIS A 131 7.37 4.61 0.03
CA HIS A 131 6.49 3.61 0.61
C HIS A 131 6.48 2.29 -0.18
N LEU A 132 6.23 1.16 0.52
CA LEU A 132 5.91 -0.14 -0.10
C LEU A 132 4.73 -0.78 0.65
N LEU A 133 3.61 -0.97 -0.05
CA LEU A 133 2.42 -1.60 0.50
C LEU A 133 2.23 -3.01 -0.05
N VAL A 134 2.30 -4.01 0.83
CA VAL A 134 2.12 -5.42 0.46
C VAL A 134 1.05 -6.05 1.33
N ARG A 135 0.08 -6.72 0.72
CA ARG A 135 -0.86 -7.57 1.44
C ARG A 135 -0.51 -9.04 1.28
N GLN A 136 -0.55 -9.79 2.37
CA GLN A 136 -0.52 -11.25 2.34
C GLN A 136 -1.57 -11.79 3.32
N GLY A 137 -2.57 -12.51 2.80
CA GLY A 137 -3.69 -13.00 3.63
C GLY A 137 -4.47 -11.85 4.30
N ASN A 138 -4.52 -11.85 5.64
CA ASN A 138 -5.25 -10.85 6.43
C ASN A 138 -4.36 -9.70 6.93
N LEU A 139 -3.11 -9.62 6.48
CA LEU A 139 -2.17 -8.58 6.88
C LEU A 139 -1.90 -7.65 5.71
N LEU A 140 -1.91 -6.35 5.97
CA LEU A 140 -1.35 -5.31 5.12
C LEU A 140 -0.08 -4.80 5.79
N TYR A 141 1.02 -4.77 5.06
CA TYR A 141 2.32 -4.28 5.48
C TYR A 141 2.57 -2.97 4.74
N GLU A 142 3.03 -1.95 5.43
CA GLU A 142 3.54 -0.72 4.82
C GLU A 142 4.91 -0.42 5.40
N LEU A 143 5.89 -0.36 4.50
CA LEU A 143 7.22 0.11 4.80
C LEU A 143 7.31 1.59 4.44
N TYR A 144 7.90 2.41 5.32
CA TYR A 144 8.18 3.82 5.06
C TYR A 144 9.69 4.08 4.97
N SER A 145 10.09 4.94 4.04
CA SER A 145 11.48 5.37 3.82
C SER A 145 12.39 4.17 3.55
N GLY A 146 11.97 3.34 2.60
CA GLY A 146 12.57 2.04 2.34
C GLY A 146 13.73 2.07 1.35
N ASN A 147 14.69 1.18 1.59
CA ASN A 147 15.69 0.74 0.62
C ASN A 147 15.99 -0.75 0.81
N TYR A 148 16.24 -1.49 -0.26
CA TYR A 148 16.67 -2.90 -0.19
C TYR A 148 18.14 -3.05 -0.57
N SER A 149 18.95 -3.54 0.36
CA SER A 149 20.37 -3.80 0.13
C SER A 149 20.86 -4.92 1.04
N GLY A 150 21.83 -5.72 0.58
CA GLY A 150 22.43 -6.78 1.39
C GLY A 150 21.45 -7.86 1.88
N GLY A 151 20.29 -8.02 1.24
CA GLY A 151 19.28 -9.02 1.61
C GLY A 151 18.24 -8.54 2.65
N VAL A 152 18.34 -7.29 3.11
CA VAL A 152 17.45 -6.69 4.11
C VAL A 152 16.78 -5.43 3.58
N LEU A 153 15.65 -5.08 4.16
CA LEU A 153 15.02 -3.78 3.98
C LEU A 153 15.49 -2.86 5.11
N ASN A 154 16.09 -1.73 4.77
CA ASN A 154 16.34 -0.67 5.75
C ASN A 154 15.24 0.37 5.62
N ALA A 155 14.66 0.76 6.75
CA ALA A 155 13.44 1.59 6.77
C ALA A 155 13.34 2.38 8.08
N ARG A 156 12.57 3.46 8.05
CA ARG A 156 12.22 4.23 9.27
C ARG A 156 11.00 3.65 9.99
N CYS A 157 10.14 2.93 9.27
CA CYS A 157 8.98 2.26 9.86
C CYS A 157 8.56 1.02 9.08
N LEU A 158 8.08 0.01 9.80
CA LEU A 158 7.15 -0.99 9.28
C LEU A 158 5.89 -0.90 10.13
N ALA A 159 4.73 -0.76 9.48
CA ALA A 159 3.43 -0.90 10.11
C ALA A 159 2.71 -2.13 9.54
N ILE A 160 2.04 -2.89 10.42
CA ILE A 160 1.25 -4.06 10.02
C ILE A 160 -0.21 -3.89 10.46
N TRP A 161 -1.12 -3.74 9.50
CA TRP A 161 -2.54 -3.74 9.76
C TRP A 161 -3.14 -5.14 9.62
N LYS A 162 -3.96 -5.51 10.60
CA LYS A 162 -4.85 -6.66 10.56
C LYS A 162 -6.15 -6.23 9.89
N LEU A 163 -6.34 -6.69 8.66
CA LEU A 163 -7.50 -6.32 7.83
C LEU A 163 -8.82 -6.89 8.32
N ASN A 164 -8.80 -7.78 9.31
CA ASN A 164 -9.98 -8.32 9.97
C ASN A 164 -10.18 -7.75 11.39
N ALA A 165 -9.35 -6.81 11.84
CA ALA A 165 -9.47 -6.19 13.16
C ALA A 165 -10.36 -4.95 13.11
N VAL A 166 -11.15 -4.78 14.18
CA VAL A 166 -11.76 -3.49 14.52
C VAL A 166 -10.85 -2.87 15.58
N TYR A 167 -10.10 -1.85 15.18
CA TYR A 167 -9.20 -1.13 16.08
C TYR A 167 -10.01 -0.25 17.04
N PRO A 168 -9.57 -0.09 18.31
CA PRO A 168 -10.23 0.81 19.25
C PRO A 168 -10.08 2.27 18.80
N PRO A 169 -10.92 3.19 19.30
CA PRO A 169 -10.67 4.61 19.18
C PRO A 169 -9.32 5.01 19.81
N GLU A 170 -8.73 6.08 19.28
CA GLU A 170 -7.55 6.75 19.84
C GLU A 170 -7.87 7.54 21.12
#